data_AF-A0A1V5MD50-F1
#
_entry.id   AF-A0A1V5MD50-F1
#
_cell.length_a   1.000
_cell.length_b   1.000
_cell.length_c   1.000
_cell.angle_alpha   90.00
_cell.angle_beta   90.00
_cell.angle_gamma   90.00
#
_symmetry.space_group_name_H-M   'P 1'
#
loop_
_entity.id
_entity.type
_entity.pdbx_description
1 polymer ?
#
loop_
_entity_poly.entity_id
_entity_poly.type
_entity_poly.pdbx_seq_one_letter_code
_entity_poly.pdbx_strand_id
1 'polypeptide(L)'
;MAAYLVESQLYAAAPQPGERGFDMAALSARVFNLVCRTNHNSCGFALVSLPADFTSHEQRRLMVDLKEGLSALHFEASGSPLEWFNMMRFDQKNTTKPHRDAAPVESLLILGYEPSAVKSHLAMYDYSARSFALGITPEQFLEAFNPMHEQSYENGLAELATVASDIDLFDAGSFQILVVNNSCAAYSKEMPRWQGVLHSAVVDNSAGSRVINSTCVAPRGDFAIVEEQAVSSFLYDDALAGSNY
;
A
#
# COMPACT_ATOMS: atom_id res chain seq x y z
N MET A 1 27.21 3.11 -14.50
CA MET A 1 25.85 2.84 -15.01
C MET A 1 25.49 1.43 -14.59
N ALA A 2 24.75 1.29 -13.49
CA ALA A 2 24.17 0.02 -13.09
C ALA A 2 22.67 0.12 -13.41
N ALA A 3 22.24 -0.58 -14.46
CA ALA A 3 20.85 -0.83 -14.70
C ALA A 3 20.39 -1.80 -13.60
N TYR A 4 19.68 -1.29 -12.59
CA TYR A 4 18.97 -2.12 -11.63
C TYR A 4 17.73 -2.67 -12.35
N LEU A 5 17.72 -3.97 -12.57
CA LEU A 5 16.49 -4.71 -12.87
C LEU A 5 15.56 -4.55 -11.67
N VAL A 6 14.53 -3.72 -11.82
CA VAL A 6 13.44 -3.57 -10.87
C VAL A 6 12.46 -4.72 -11.14
N GLU A 7 12.66 -5.88 -10.51
CA GLU A 7 11.59 -6.88 -10.37
C GLU A 7 10.60 -6.39 -9.29
N SER A 8 9.84 -5.31 -9.56
CA SER A 8 8.75 -4.84 -8.68
C SER A 8 7.35 -5.29 -9.15
N GLN A 9 7.28 -6.19 -10.12
CA GLN A 9 6.02 -6.52 -10.79
C GLN A 9 5.74 -8.02 -10.63
N LEU A 10 5.13 -8.39 -9.50
CA LEU A 10 4.62 -9.74 -9.32
C LEU A 10 3.25 -9.88 -9.97
N TYR A 11 3.26 -10.48 -11.16
CA TYR A 11 2.12 -11.25 -11.64
C TYR A 11 1.93 -12.42 -10.65
N ALA A 12 0.98 -12.31 -9.73
CA ALA A 12 0.24 -13.52 -9.43
C ALA A 12 -0.38 -13.91 -10.77
N ALA A 13 0.08 -15.02 -11.35
CA ALA A 13 -0.51 -15.51 -12.59
C ALA A 13 -2.02 -15.50 -12.37
N ALA A 14 -2.73 -14.71 -13.18
CA ALA A 14 -4.18 -14.78 -13.20
C ALA A 14 -4.54 -16.27 -13.29
N PRO A 15 -5.50 -16.77 -12.51
CA PRO A 15 -5.87 -18.17 -12.58
C PRO A 15 -6.11 -18.56 -14.04
N GLN A 16 -5.70 -19.78 -14.41
CA GLN A 16 -5.91 -20.28 -15.77
C GLN A 16 -7.39 -20.11 -16.14
N PRO A 17 -7.73 -19.81 -17.41
CA PRO A 17 -9.12 -19.60 -17.80
C PRO A 17 -10.00 -20.79 -17.35
N GLY A 18 -10.85 -20.55 -16.34
CA GLY A 18 -11.73 -21.57 -15.75
C GLY A 18 -11.49 -21.91 -14.27
N GLU A 19 -10.38 -21.52 -13.66
CA GLU A 19 -10.17 -21.63 -12.20
C GLU A 19 -10.67 -20.36 -11.49
N ARG A 20 -11.68 -20.49 -10.62
CA ARG A 20 -12.10 -19.39 -9.74
C ARG A 20 -11.41 -19.54 -8.39
N GLY A 21 -10.17 -19.06 -8.30
CA GLY A 21 -9.46 -19.00 -7.03
C GLY A 21 -8.03 -18.52 -7.20
N PHE A 22 -7.62 -17.62 -6.33
CA PHE A 22 -6.20 -17.36 -6.13
C PHE A 22 -5.63 -18.45 -5.22
N ASP A 23 -4.43 -18.94 -5.52
CA ASP A 23 -3.62 -19.61 -4.50
C ASP A 23 -3.21 -18.56 -3.46
N MET A 24 -4.03 -18.41 -2.43
CA MET A 24 -3.85 -17.38 -1.41
C MET A 24 -2.54 -17.56 -0.64
N ALA A 25 -2.07 -18.79 -0.44
CA ALA A 25 -0.79 -19.02 0.22
C ALA A 25 0.35 -18.48 -0.64
N ALA A 26 0.36 -18.79 -1.94
CA ALA A 26 1.38 -18.28 -2.86
C ALA A 26 1.30 -16.76 -3.04
N LEU A 27 0.09 -16.19 -3.14
CA LEU A 27 -0.12 -14.75 -3.26
C LEU A 27 0.37 -14.01 -2.01
N SER A 28 -0.07 -14.44 -0.82
CA SER A 28 0.33 -13.80 0.44
C SER A 28 1.83 -13.91 0.68
N ALA A 29 2.46 -15.06 0.40
CA ALA A 29 3.92 -15.22 0.54
C ALA A 29 4.69 -14.26 -0.39
N ARG A 30 4.22 -14.10 -1.63
CA ARG A 30 4.79 -13.17 -2.61
C ARG A 30 4.67 -11.72 -2.17
N VAL A 31 3.46 -11.29 -1.77
CA VAL A 31 3.20 -9.94 -1.28
C VAL A 31 4.02 -9.67 -0.01
N PHE A 32 4.05 -10.60 0.94
CA PHE A 32 4.81 -10.48 2.18
C PHE A 32 6.30 -10.24 1.91
N ASN A 33 6.91 -11.03 1.02
CA ASN A 33 8.34 -10.90 0.71
C ASN A 33 8.70 -9.56 0.05
N LEU A 34 7.80 -8.98 -0.75
CA LEU A 34 8.04 -7.67 -1.38
C LEU A 34 7.80 -6.50 -0.43
N VAL A 35 6.70 -6.58 0.32
CA VAL A 35 6.15 -5.44 1.07
C VAL A 35 6.66 -5.40 2.50
N CYS A 36 6.62 -6.53 3.22
CA CYS A 36 7.02 -6.66 4.63
C CYS A 36 8.55 -6.74 4.80
N ARG A 37 9.29 -5.95 4.01
CA ARG A 37 10.75 -5.90 3.99
C ARG A 37 11.28 -5.22 5.27
N THR A 38 12.38 -5.73 5.79
CA THR A 38 13.14 -5.14 6.91
C THR A 38 14.48 -4.55 6.49
N ASN A 39 14.71 -4.47 5.18
CA ASN A 39 15.88 -3.89 4.53
C ASN A 39 15.46 -3.21 3.22
N HIS A 40 16.42 -2.70 2.46
CA HIS A 40 16.18 -1.93 1.23
C HIS A 40 16.33 -2.72 -0.07
N ASN A 41 16.30 -4.06 -0.03
CA ASN A 41 16.53 -4.91 -1.21
C ASN A 41 15.24 -5.20 -2.01
N SER A 42 14.09 -4.79 -1.47
CA SER A 42 12.78 -4.94 -2.11
C SER A 42 12.08 -3.59 -2.15
N CYS A 43 11.12 -3.45 -3.07
CA CYS A 43 10.47 -2.18 -3.36
C CYS A 43 9.52 -1.68 -2.25
N GLY A 44 9.07 -2.54 -1.32
CA GLY A 44 8.20 -2.12 -0.22
C GLY A 44 6.74 -1.89 -0.64
N PHE A 45 6.36 -2.32 -1.83
CA PHE A 45 4.97 -2.32 -2.31
C PHE A 45 4.73 -3.48 -3.28
N ALA A 46 3.47 -3.83 -3.52
CA ALA A 46 3.07 -4.84 -4.50
C ALA A 46 1.73 -4.44 -5.15
N LEU A 47 1.65 -4.55 -6.48
CA LEU A 47 0.40 -4.39 -7.23
C LEU A 47 -0.09 -5.76 -7.69
N VAL A 48 -1.35 -6.08 -7.39
CA VAL A 48 -2.02 -7.32 -7.77
C VAL A 48 -3.13 -6.98 -8.73
N SER A 49 -2.99 -7.38 -10.00
CA SER A 49 -4.06 -7.26 -10.99
C SER A 49 -5.08 -8.38 -10.81
N LEU A 50 -6.37 -8.03 -10.87
CA LEU A 50 -7.47 -8.97 -10.70
C LEU A 50 -8.16 -9.27 -12.04
N PRO A 51 -8.84 -10.41 -12.17
CA PRO A 51 -9.66 -10.70 -13.33
C PRO A 51 -10.70 -9.61 -13.62
N ALA A 52 -10.95 -9.34 -14.90
CA ALA A 52 -11.80 -8.25 -15.36
C ALA A 52 -13.28 -8.39 -14.95
N ASP A 53 -13.72 -9.59 -14.60
CA ASP A 53 -15.09 -9.91 -14.16
C ASP A 53 -15.27 -9.83 -12.64
N PHE A 54 -14.25 -9.41 -11.88
CA PHE A 54 -14.39 -9.16 -10.45
C PHE A 54 -15.45 -8.09 -10.16
N THR A 55 -16.03 -8.19 -8.98
CA THR A 55 -16.90 -7.18 -8.39
C THR A 55 -16.21 -6.47 -7.23
N SER A 56 -16.75 -5.32 -6.82
CA SER A 56 -16.28 -4.61 -5.61
C SER A 56 -16.30 -5.51 -4.36
N HIS A 57 -17.34 -6.33 -4.19
CA HIS A 57 -17.43 -7.27 -3.05
C HIS A 57 -16.36 -8.37 -3.12
N GLU A 58 -16.09 -8.93 -4.30
CA GLU A 58 -15.05 -9.95 -4.49
C GLU A 58 -13.64 -9.38 -4.26
N GLN A 59 -13.37 -8.16 -4.73
CA GLN A 59 -12.12 -7.46 -4.42
C GLN A 59 -11.95 -7.26 -2.91
N ARG A 60 -12.98 -6.75 -2.24
CA ARG A 60 -12.93 -6.52 -0.78
C ARG A 60 -12.78 -7.81 0.01
N ARG A 61 -13.41 -8.90 -0.42
CA ARG A 61 -13.17 -10.25 0.12
C ARG A 61 -11.71 -10.65 -0.02
N LEU A 62 -11.16 -10.51 -1.23
CA LEU A 62 -9.76 -10.84 -1.50
C LEU A 62 -8.79 -10.00 -0.66
N MET A 63 -9.08 -8.72 -0.42
CA MET A 63 -8.27 -7.87 0.48
C MET A 63 -8.27 -8.41 1.90
N VAL A 64 -9.42 -8.86 2.41
CA VAL A 64 -9.52 -9.49 3.74
C VAL A 64 -8.75 -10.81 3.78
N ASP A 65 -8.93 -11.68 2.79
CA ASP A 65 -8.24 -12.97 2.71
C ASP A 65 -6.71 -12.78 2.59
N LEU A 66 -6.28 -11.79 1.80
CA LEU A 66 -4.87 -11.41 1.65
C LEU A 66 -4.29 -10.97 2.99
N LYS A 67 -5.00 -10.10 3.75
CA LYS A 67 -4.57 -9.70 5.08
C LYS A 67 -4.43 -10.89 6.01
N GLU A 68 -5.35 -11.85 6.01
CA GLU A 68 -5.25 -13.02 6.89
C GLU A 68 -4.00 -13.86 6.56
N GLY A 69 -3.70 -14.04 5.27
CA GLY A 69 -2.45 -14.69 4.86
C GLY A 69 -1.18 -13.90 5.26
N LEU A 70 -1.20 -12.56 5.13
CA LEU A 70 -0.10 -11.71 5.60
C LEU A 70 0.05 -11.76 7.12
N SER A 71 -1.05 -11.83 7.86
CA SER A 71 -1.08 -11.93 9.32
C SER A 71 -0.47 -13.25 9.79
N ALA A 72 -0.80 -14.37 9.14
CA ALA A 72 -0.22 -15.68 9.44
C ALA A 72 1.31 -15.68 9.24
N LEU A 73 1.78 -15.17 8.10
CA LEU A 73 3.22 -15.06 7.80
C LEU A 73 3.94 -14.13 8.78
N HIS A 74 3.32 -13.01 9.15
CA HIS A 74 3.88 -12.10 10.14
C HIS A 74 3.96 -12.75 11.53
N PHE A 75 2.92 -13.51 11.93
CA PHE A 75 2.89 -14.23 13.19
C PHE A 75 3.98 -15.30 13.24
N GLU A 76 4.21 -16.05 12.16
CA GLU A 76 5.32 -17.01 12.07
C GLU A 76 6.69 -16.32 12.22
N ALA A 77 6.85 -15.13 11.63
CA ALA A 77 8.12 -14.39 11.65
C ALA A 77 8.41 -13.67 12.98
N SER A 78 7.37 -13.20 13.69
CA SER A 78 7.51 -12.27 14.83
C SER A 78 6.78 -12.67 16.10
N GLY A 79 5.89 -13.66 16.05
CA GLY A 79 5.01 -14.05 17.15
C GLY A 79 3.83 -13.11 17.41
N SER A 80 3.59 -12.10 16.54
CA SER A 80 2.48 -11.15 16.68
C SER A 80 1.60 -11.14 15.42
N PRO A 81 0.26 -11.17 15.52
CA PRO A 81 -0.61 -11.07 14.35
C PRO A 81 -0.72 -9.62 13.85
N LEU A 82 -1.27 -9.46 12.65
CA LEU A 82 -1.68 -8.17 12.11
C LEU A 82 -3.15 -7.90 12.42
N GLU A 83 -3.42 -6.72 12.99
CA GLU A 83 -4.74 -6.25 13.38
C GLU A 83 -5.20 -5.12 12.47
N TRP A 84 -6.49 -5.09 12.15
CA TRP A 84 -7.11 -3.96 11.46
C TRP A 84 -7.18 -2.74 12.39
N PHE A 85 -6.78 -1.57 11.88
CA PHE A 85 -6.99 -0.31 12.60
C PHE A 85 -7.72 0.76 11.78
N ASN A 86 -7.92 0.53 10.47
CA ASN A 86 -8.76 1.36 9.61
C ASN A 86 -9.34 0.51 8.47
N MET A 87 -10.62 0.72 8.15
CA MET A 87 -11.30 0.19 6.96
C MET A 87 -12.31 1.21 6.46
N MET A 88 -12.19 1.62 5.20
CA MET A 88 -13.08 2.60 4.59
C MET A 88 -13.16 2.41 3.07
N ARG A 89 -14.21 2.96 2.46
CA ARG A 89 -14.38 3.03 1.01
C ARG A 89 -14.65 4.48 0.65
N PHE A 90 -13.95 5.08 -0.30
CA PHE A 90 -14.12 6.50 -0.63
C PHE A 90 -13.89 6.77 -2.11
N ASP A 91 -14.39 7.91 -2.59
CA ASP A 91 -14.22 8.38 -3.97
C ASP A 91 -13.11 9.43 -4.02
N GLN A 92 -11.90 9.03 -4.40
CA GLN A 92 -10.71 9.90 -4.42
C GLN A 92 -10.47 10.49 -5.80
N LYS A 93 -10.84 11.76 -5.96
CA LYS A 93 -10.72 12.51 -7.22
C LYS A 93 -9.54 13.47 -7.26
N ASN A 94 -8.86 13.65 -6.14
CA ASN A 94 -7.78 14.61 -6.00
C ASN A 94 -6.41 13.94 -6.11
N THR A 95 -5.50 14.65 -6.76
CA THR A 95 -4.07 14.33 -6.74
C THR A 95 -3.56 14.40 -5.31
N THR A 96 -2.72 13.44 -4.93
CA THR A 96 -2.03 13.42 -3.64
C THR A 96 -0.55 13.68 -3.86
N LYS A 97 0.05 14.48 -2.99
CA LYS A 97 1.52 14.60 -2.90
C LYS A 97 2.10 13.31 -2.32
N PRO A 98 3.41 13.04 -2.45
CA PRO A 98 4.04 11.92 -1.75
C PRO A 98 3.79 12.02 -0.26
N HIS A 99 3.18 11.00 0.33
CA HIS A 99 2.82 10.98 1.73
C HIS A 99 2.83 9.56 2.31
N ARG A 100 2.79 9.53 3.64
CA ARG A 100 2.53 8.37 4.47
C ARG A 100 1.20 8.60 5.16
N ASP A 101 0.35 7.59 5.21
CA ASP A 101 -0.90 7.67 5.96
C ASP A 101 -0.64 7.64 7.46
N ALA A 102 -1.48 8.35 8.22
CA ALA A 102 -1.41 8.34 9.68
C ALA A 102 -1.65 6.91 10.20
N ALA A 103 -0.63 6.33 10.81
CA ALA A 103 -0.62 4.92 11.22
C ALA A 103 0.40 4.68 12.33
N PRO A 104 0.35 3.51 12.99
CA PRO A 104 1.44 3.02 13.82
C PRO A 104 2.78 2.97 13.08
N VAL A 105 3.88 2.89 13.84
CA VAL A 105 5.26 2.88 13.33
C VAL A 105 5.48 1.79 12.29
N GLU A 106 4.89 0.61 12.49
CA GLU A 106 4.85 -0.45 11.48
C GLU A 106 3.41 -0.64 11.03
N SER A 107 3.17 -0.51 9.74
CA SER A 107 1.84 -0.71 9.17
C SER A 107 1.90 -1.04 7.69
N LEU A 108 0.85 -1.70 7.22
CA LEU A 108 0.57 -1.88 5.80
C LEU A 108 -0.71 -1.14 5.45
N LEU A 109 -0.70 -0.54 4.28
CA LEU A 109 -1.88 0.01 3.61
C LEU A 109 -2.25 -0.93 2.46
N ILE A 110 -3.50 -1.37 2.40
CA ILE A 110 -4.03 -2.25 1.35
C ILE A 110 -5.17 -1.49 0.66
N LEU A 111 -4.96 -1.15 -0.61
CA LEU A 111 -5.86 -0.34 -1.44
C LEU A 111 -6.43 -1.18 -2.58
N GLY A 112 -7.74 -1.41 -2.58
CA GLY A 112 -8.49 -1.97 -3.70
C GLY A 112 -9.01 -0.86 -4.61
N TYR A 113 -8.44 -0.74 -5.80
CA TYR A 113 -8.92 0.17 -6.84
C TYR A 113 -10.03 -0.50 -7.65
N GLU A 114 -11.19 0.15 -7.71
CA GLU A 114 -12.28 -0.27 -8.60
C GLU A 114 -12.09 0.35 -10.00
N PRO A 115 -12.53 -0.31 -11.08
CA PRO A 115 -12.49 0.24 -12.43
C PRO A 115 -13.12 1.63 -12.52
N SER A 116 -12.42 2.53 -13.19
CA SER A 116 -12.79 3.93 -13.34
C SER A 116 -12.35 4.50 -14.69
N ALA A 117 -13.14 5.44 -15.21
CA ALA A 117 -12.73 6.29 -16.33
C ALA A 117 -11.76 7.43 -15.91
N VAL A 118 -11.58 7.63 -14.60
CA VAL A 118 -10.63 8.58 -14.05
C VAL A 118 -9.21 7.99 -14.18
N LYS A 119 -8.45 8.54 -15.11
CA LYS A 119 -7.04 8.17 -15.29
C LYS A 119 -6.22 8.69 -14.11
N SER A 120 -5.36 7.83 -13.57
CA SER A 120 -4.40 8.23 -12.55
C SER A 120 -3.08 7.52 -12.71
N HIS A 121 -2.00 8.21 -12.36
CA HIS A 121 -0.65 7.68 -12.26
C HIS A 121 -0.31 7.51 -10.79
N LEU A 122 0.23 6.34 -10.42
CA LEU A 122 0.66 6.07 -9.05
C LEU A 122 2.18 6.01 -9.00
N ALA A 123 2.77 6.56 -7.94
CA ALA A 123 4.20 6.49 -7.70
C ALA A 123 4.50 6.14 -6.24
N MET A 124 5.63 5.45 -6.06
CA MET A 124 6.17 5.06 -4.76
C MET A 124 7.54 5.70 -4.59
N TYR A 125 7.89 6.07 -3.35
CA TYR A 125 9.17 6.70 -3.04
C TYR A 125 9.80 6.00 -1.86
N ASP A 126 10.97 5.37 -2.07
CA ASP A 126 11.68 4.65 -1.01
C ASP A 126 12.42 5.62 -0.07
N TYR A 127 11.63 6.39 0.68
CA TYR A 127 12.14 7.37 1.62
C TYR A 127 12.91 6.73 2.78
N SER A 128 12.62 5.47 3.13
CA SER A 128 13.40 4.73 4.14
C SER A 128 14.82 4.42 3.66
N ALA A 129 14.97 3.98 2.39
CA ALA A 129 16.29 3.81 1.80
C ALA A 129 17.02 5.15 1.68
N ARG A 130 16.29 6.22 1.30
CA ARG A 130 16.87 7.56 1.22
C ARG A 130 17.32 8.09 2.58
N SER A 131 16.50 7.96 3.62
CA SER A 131 16.84 8.37 4.98
C SER A 131 18.07 7.60 5.49
N PHE A 132 18.12 6.28 5.23
CA PHE A 132 19.27 5.45 5.58
C PHE A 132 20.55 5.91 4.87
N ALA A 133 20.48 6.23 3.57
CA ALA A 133 21.63 6.74 2.81
C ALA A 133 22.13 8.10 3.30
N LEU A 134 21.24 8.92 3.87
CA LEU A 134 21.55 10.20 4.50
C LEU A 134 22.05 10.06 5.95
N GLY A 135 22.00 8.86 6.53
CA GLY A 135 22.38 8.62 7.92
C GLY A 135 21.38 9.17 8.95
N ILE A 136 20.10 9.32 8.55
CA ILE A 136 19.01 9.81 9.41
C ILE A 136 17.88 8.78 9.50
N THR A 137 16.99 8.93 10.49
CA THR A 137 15.80 8.08 10.61
C THR A 137 14.71 8.50 9.61
N PRO A 138 13.76 7.60 9.27
CA PRO A 138 12.60 7.97 8.46
C PRO A 138 11.77 9.11 9.07
N GLU A 139 11.66 9.18 10.40
CA GLU A 139 10.98 10.28 11.11
C GLU A 139 11.69 11.61 10.90
N GLN A 140 13.03 11.64 11.07
CA GLN A 140 13.84 12.83 10.80
C GLN A 140 13.76 13.26 9.33
N PHE A 141 13.70 12.30 8.41
CA PHE A 141 13.49 12.59 7.00
C PHE A 141 12.15 13.28 6.77
N LEU A 142 11.06 12.78 7.35
CA LEU A 142 9.73 13.40 7.22
C LEU A 142 9.67 14.77 7.91
N GLU A 143 10.36 14.97 9.03
CA GLU A 143 10.44 16.29 9.66
C GLU A 143 11.13 17.33 8.74
N ALA A 144 12.16 16.92 8.00
CA ALA A 144 12.96 17.83 7.17
C ALA A 144 12.46 17.96 5.71
N PHE A 145 11.85 16.91 5.16
CA PHE A 145 11.63 16.74 3.72
C PHE A 145 10.22 16.27 3.34
N ASN A 146 9.25 16.28 4.26
CA ASN A 146 7.89 15.84 3.92
C ASN A 146 7.21 16.83 2.95
N PRO A 147 6.85 16.41 1.71
CA PRO A 147 6.25 17.31 0.73
C PRO A 147 4.83 17.78 1.09
N MET A 148 4.22 17.23 2.14
CA MET A 148 2.95 17.72 2.66
C MET A 148 3.08 19.10 3.30
N HIS A 149 4.27 19.49 3.76
CA HIS A 149 4.52 20.82 4.31
C HIS A 149 5.06 21.77 3.23
N GLU A 150 4.50 22.98 3.15
CA GLU A 150 4.87 23.98 2.16
C GLU A 150 6.35 24.36 2.24
N GLN A 151 6.89 24.48 3.46
CA GLN A 151 8.28 24.86 3.71
C GLN A 151 9.30 23.83 3.20
N SER A 152 8.89 22.56 3.10
CA SER A 152 9.73 21.44 2.69
C SER A 152 9.27 20.80 1.37
N TYR A 153 8.46 21.51 0.58
CA TYR A 153 7.87 20.94 -0.63
C TYR A 153 8.93 20.70 -1.71
N GLU A 154 9.68 21.73 -2.09
CA GLU A 154 10.62 21.65 -3.21
C GLU A 154 11.82 20.75 -2.90
N ASN A 155 12.45 20.92 -1.74
CA ASN A 155 13.55 20.06 -1.30
C ASN A 155 13.07 18.63 -1.05
N GLY A 156 11.86 18.44 -0.48
CA GLY A 156 11.26 17.13 -0.29
C GLY A 156 11.07 16.38 -1.61
N LEU A 157 10.50 17.04 -2.62
CA LEU A 157 10.37 16.45 -3.95
C LEU A 157 11.73 16.16 -4.59
N ALA A 158 12.72 17.04 -4.43
CA ALA A 158 14.06 16.82 -4.98
C ALA A 158 14.74 15.59 -4.36
N GLU A 159 14.60 15.39 -3.04
CA GLU A 159 15.12 14.21 -2.35
C GLU A 159 14.42 12.92 -2.81
N LEU A 160 13.09 12.97 -2.89
CA LEU A 160 12.27 11.81 -3.25
C LEU A 160 12.41 11.41 -4.73
N ALA A 161 12.66 12.36 -5.64
CA ALA A 161 12.83 12.08 -7.07
C ALA A 161 13.96 11.09 -7.34
N THR A 162 14.97 11.01 -6.47
CA THR A 162 16.11 10.08 -6.61
C THR A 162 15.76 8.62 -6.28
N VAL A 163 14.63 8.40 -5.61
CA VAL A 163 14.15 7.10 -5.12
C VAL A 163 12.70 6.84 -5.53
N ALA A 164 12.23 7.54 -6.56
CA ALA A 164 10.88 7.38 -7.11
C ALA A 164 10.78 6.12 -7.98
N SER A 165 9.62 5.48 -7.93
CA SER A 165 9.24 4.34 -8.76
C SER A 165 7.81 4.54 -9.23
N ASP A 166 7.63 4.79 -10.52
CA ASP A 166 6.31 4.84 -11.14
C ASP A 166 5.72 3.42 -11.24
N ILE A 167 4.40 3.32 -11.06
CA ILE A 167 3.67 2.05 -11.19
C ILE A 167 3.07 1.98 -12.60
N ASP A 168 3.90 1.67 -13.59
CA ASP A 168 3.52 1.65 -15.02
C ASP A 168 2.42 0.64 -15.38
N LEU A 169 2.25 -0.40 -14.56
CA LEU A 169 1.21 -1.43 -14.74
C LEU A 169 -0.13 -1.08 -14.09
N PHE A 170 -0.23 0.09 -13.47
CA PHE A 170 -1.52 0.54 -12.95
C PHE A 170 -2.47 0.81 -14.13
N ASP A 171 -3.62 0.14 -14.11
CA ASP A 171 -4.68 0.27 -15.10
C ASP A 171 -5.97 0.67 -14.40
N ALA A 172 -6.33 1.95 -14.54
CA ALA A 172 -7.57 2.49 -13.99
C ALA A 172 -8.82 1.75 -14.50
N GLY A 173 -8.76 1.06 -15.64
CA GLY A 173 -9.88 0.28 -16.19
C GLY A 173 -10.08 -1.09 -15.54
N SER A 174 -9.21 -1.51 -14.63
CA SER A 174 -9.18 -2.87 -14.06
C SER A 174 -9.28 -2.84 -12.55
N PHE A 175 -9.84 -3.91 -11.97
CA PHE A 175 -9.74 -4.15 -10.53
C PHE A 175 -8.29 -4.47 -10.16
N GLN A 176 -7.73 -3.73 -9.21
CA GLN A 176 -6.36 -3.97 -8.73
C GLN A 176 -6.26 -3.78 -7.22
N ILE A 177 -5.38 -4.53 -6.56
CA ILE A 177 -5.03 -4.32 -5.15
C ILE A 177 -3.58 -3.84 -5.07
N LEU A 178 -3.35 -2.70 -4.46
CA LEU A 178 -2.05 -2.16 -4.15
C LEU A 178 -1.78 -2.32 -2.65
N VAL A 179 -0.70 -3.01 -2.30
CA VAL A 179 -0.23 -3.15 -0.93
C VAL A 179 1.01 -2.29 -0.77
N VAL A 180 1.02 -1.42 0.23
CA VAL A 180 2.10 -0.46 0.48
C VAL A 180 2.60 -0.66 1.91
N ASN A 181 3.92 -0.73 2.07
CA ASN A 181 4.53 -0.66 3.39
C ASN A 181 4.47 0.79 3.89
N ASN A 182 3.51 1.08 4.77
CA ASN A 182 3.25 2.42 5.32
C ASN A 182 4.02 2.66 6.65
N SER A 183 5.09 1.90 6.88
CA SER A 183 5.90 1.97 8.11
C SER A 183 6.85 3.17 8.10
N CYS A 184 7.26 3.62 9.29
CA CYS A 184 8.21 4.71 9.51
C CYS A 184 9.32 4.32 10.51
N ALA A 185 9.56 3.02 10.68
CA ALA A 185 10.53 2.52 11.64
C ALA A 185 11.97 2.77 11.19
N ALA A 186 12.84 3.20 12.12
CA ALA A 186 14.27 3.29 11.87
C ALA A 186 14.86 1.90 11.52
N TYR A 187 15.80 1.88 10.57
CA TYR A 187 16.53 0.67 10.22
C TYR A 187 17.42 0.19 11.38
N SER A 188 17.36 -1.11 11.70
CA SER A 188 18.28 -1.77 12.63
C SER A 188 18.55 -3.20 12.15
N LYS A 189 19.80 -3.65 12.29
CA LYS A 189 20.18 -5.04 12.01
C LYS A 189 19.84 -5.97 13.16
N GLU A 190 19.91 -5.44 14.38
CA GLU A 190 19.72 -6.14 15.65
C GLU A 190 18.23 -6.34 15.94
N MET A 191 17.41 -5.34 15.61
CA MET A 191 15.96 -5.37 15.74
C MET A 191 15.35 -5.01 14.39
N PRO A 192 15.27 -5.95 13.43
CA PRO A 192 14.70 -5.67 12.11
C PRO A 192 13.25 -5.18 12.23
N ARG A 193 12.95 -4.08 11.54
CA ARG A 193 11.62 -3.45 11.49
C ARG A 193 11.25 -3.14 10.05
N TRP A 194 9.96 -3.10 9.76
CA TRP A 194 9.47 -2.81 8.42
C TRP A 194 9.92 -1.44 7.91
N GLN A 195 10.49 -1.43 6.70
CA GLN A 195 11.01 -0.22 6.05
C GLN A 195 9.99 0.25 5.01
N GLY A 196 9.30 1.35 5.29
CA GLY A 196 8.18 1.83 4.48
C GLY A 196 8.59 2.67 3.27
N VAL A 197 7.57 3.02 2.48
CA VAL A 197 7.66 3.91 1.32
C VAL A 197 6.59 5.00 1.44
N LEU A 198 6.80 6.13 0.76
CA LEU A 198 5.73 7.09 0.51
C LEU A 198 5.00 6.72 -0.76
N HIS A 199 3.72 7.09 -0.85
CA HIS A 199 2.91 6.88 -2.04
C HIS A 199 2.28 8.20 -2.50
N SER A 200 1.99 8.27 -3.79
CA SER A 200 1.26 9.38 -4.40
C SER A 200 0.37 8.88 -5.53
N ALA A 201 -0.60 9.70 -5.88
CA ALA A 201 -1.46 9.51 -7.03
C ALA A 201 -1.66 10.85 -7.74
N VAL A 202 -1.31 10.93 -9.02
CA VAL A 202 -1.67 12.05 -9.90
C VAL A 202 -2.92 11.67 -10.64
N VAL A 203 -3.97 12.49 -10.52
CA VAL A 203 -5.26 12.27 -11.19
C VAL A 203 -5.38 13.22 -12.38
N ASP A 204 -5.52 12.68 -13.59
CA ASP A 204 -5.51 13.47 -14.83
C ASP A 204 -6.85 14.17 -15.10
N ASN A 205 -7.95 13.54 -14.71
CA ASN A 205 -9.29 14.09 -14.82
C ASN A 205 -10.10 13.72 -13.57
N SER A 206 -10.86 14.64 -13.00
CA SER A 206 -11.74 14.34 -11.86
C SER A 206 -13.19 14.04 -12.28
N ALA A 207 -13.42 13.81 -13.58
CA ALA A 207 -14.73 13.63 -14.17
C ALA A 207 -15.15 12.15 -14.09
N GLY A 208 -15.78 11.77 -12.98
CA GLY A 208 -16.26 10.41 -12.75
C GLY A 208 -16.19 10.04 -11.28
N SER A 209 -16.33 8.75 -11.00
CA SER A 209 -16.07 8.18 -9.68
C SER A 209 -14.79 7.35 -9.74
N ARG A 210 -13.91 7.52 -8.77
CA ARG A 210 -12.69 6.75 -8.58
C ARG A 210 -12.72 6.16 -7.18
N VAL A 211 -13.41 5.04 -7.07
CA VAL A 211 -13.62 4.39 -5.79
C VAL A 211 -12.38 3.60 -5.38
N ILE A 212 -11.96 3.82 -4.15
CA ILE A 212 -10.88 3.09 -3.49
C ILE A 212 -11.42 2.46 -2.22
N ASN A 213 -11.23 1.15 -2.10
CA ASN A 213 -11.38 0.39 -0.88
C ASN A 213 -10.05 0.47 -0.12
N SER A 214 -10.00 1.09 1.04
CA SER A 214 -8.79 1.27 1.81
C SER A 214 -8.87 0.56 3.15
N THR A 215 -7.85 -0.19 3.46
CA THR A 215 -7.73 -0.87 4.75
C THR A 215 -6.29 -0.77 5.25
N CYS A 216 -6.12 -0.64 6.56
CA CYS A 216 -4.81 -0.57 7.17
C CYS A 216 -4.66 -1.61 8.27
N VAL A 217 -3.50 -2.26 8.29
CA VAL A 217 -3.12 -3.19 9.35
C VAL A 217 -1.79 -2.83 9.98
N ALA A 218 -1.63 -3.21 11.24
CA ALA A 218 -0.38 -3.10 11.97
C ALA A 218 -0.19 -4.31 12.89
N PRO A 219 1.05 -4.66 13.28
CA PRO A 219 1.28 -5.56 14.40
C PRO A 219 0.51 -5.06 15.63
N ARG A 220 -0.02 -5.99 16.44
CA ARG A 220 -0.80 -5.64 17.64
C ARG A 220 -0.06 -4.59 18.49
N GLY A 221 -0.75 -3.51 18.83
CA GLY A 221 -0.20 -2.38 19.57
C GLY A 221 -1.28 -1.52 20.23
N ASP A 222 -0.90 -0.30 20.64
CA ASP A 222 -1.79 0.66 21.29
C ASP A 222 -2.51 1.54 20.26
N PHE A 223 -3.52 0.97 19.62
CA PHE A 223 -4.41 1.66 18.68
C PHE A 223 -5.80 1.02 18.74
N ALA A 224 -6.82 1.78 18.33
CA ALA A 224 -8.18 1.24 18.22
C ALA A 224 -8.23 0.17 17.12
N ILE A 225 -8.69 -1.03 17.48
CA ILE A 225 -8.88 -2.13 16.55
C ILE A 225 -10.26 -1.98 15.90
N VAL A 226 -10.35 -2.30 14.61
CA VAL A 226 -11.62 -2.31 13.88
C VAL A 226 -12.51 -3.43 14.41
N GLU A 227 -13.74 -3.08 14.79
CA GLU A 227 -14.73 -4.06 15.27
C GLU A 227 -15.21 -4.99 14.14
N GLU A 228 -15.64 -6.20 14.50
CA GLU A 228 -16.14 -7.20 13.54
C GLU A 228 -17.29 -6.67 12.67
N GLN A 229 -18.16 -5.83 13.24
CA GLN A 229 -19.25 -5.19 12.51
C GLN A 229 -18.74 -4.28 11.38
N ALA A 230 -17.62 -3.58 11.58
CA ALA A 230 -17.03 -2.74 10.55
C ALA A 230 -16.37 -3.57 9.44
N VAL A 231 -15.82 -4.74 9.75
CA VAL A 231 -15.35 -5.71 8.73
C VAL A 231 -16.54 -6.21 7.89
N SER A 232 -17.66 -6.54 8.54
CA SER A 232 -18.89 -6.96 7.86
C SER A 232 -19.44 -5.86 6.94
N SER A 233 -19.57 -4.63 7.45
CA SER A 233 -19.99 -3.48 6.64
C SER A 233 -19.04 -3.21 5.48
N PHE A 234 -17.72 -3.30 5.70
CA PHE A 234 -16.75 -3.17 4.61
C PHE A 234 -16.99 -4.24 3.54
N LEU A 235 -17.30 -5.49 3.89
CA LEU A 235 -17.49 -6.56 2.91
C LEU A 235 -18.81 -6.45 2.13
N TYR A 236 -19.87 -5.92 2.74
CA TYR A 236 -21.23 -6.07 2.20
C TYR A 236 -21.96 -4.74 1.90
N ASP A 237 -21.50 -3.61 2.44
CA ASP A 237 -22.16 -2.32 2.23
C ASP A 237 -21.47 -1.52 1.12
N ASP A 238 -22.23 -0.87 0.24
CA ASP A 238 -21.67 -0.02 -0.84
C ASP A 238 -21.51 1.45 -0.45
N ALA A 239 -21.66 1.78 0.84
CA ALA A 239 -21.55 3.16 1.31
C ALA A 239 -20.13 3.70 1.09
N LEU A 240 -20.06 4.95 0.63
CA LEU A 240 -18.81 5.72 0.54
C LEU A 240 -18.66 6.59 1.78
N ALA A 241 -17.51 6.50 2.44
CA ALA A 241 -17.06 7.46 3.43
C ALA A 241 -16.92 8.85 2.79
N GLY A 242 -17.26 9.87 3.59
CA GLY A 242 -17.42 11.28 3.22
C GLY A 242 -16.76 11.72 1.91
N SER A 243 -17.59 12.15 0.96
CA SER A 243 -17.20 12.72 -0.34
C SER A 243 -16.61 14.13 -0.23
N ASN A 244 -15.72 14.37 0.74
CA ASN A 244 -15.06 15.65 0.98
C ASN A 244 -13.64 15.42 1.55
N TYR A 245 -12.67 15.15 0.68
CA TYR A 245 -11.25 15.45 0.91
C TYR A 245 -10.68 16.08 -0.35
#